data_AF-A0A7W1K452-F1
#
_entry.id   AF-A0A7W1K452-F1
#
_cell.length_a   1.000
_cell.length_b   1.000
_cell.length_c   1.000
_cell.angle_alpha   90.00
_cell.angle_beta   90.00
_cell.angle_gamma   90.00
#
_symmetry.space_group_name_H-M   'P 1'
#
loop_
_entity.id
_entity.type
_entity.pdbx_description
1 polymer ?
#
loop_
_entity_poly.entity_id
_entity_poly.type
_entity_poly.pdbx_seq_one_letter_code
_entity_poly.pdbx_strand_id
1 'polypeptide(L)'
;MRRHAHLSKLAIVLTLAVGLLTPMAANMVGAQAGASHAPLRASAAVTVAATPRPRGFGLPATGIRPDPVQIVRTAERIGRWVNVLVHVPRTLSAYARPRAGASQVGVVPAGSKYFGIPIVAWVETVSDDGRWGLVDLPYTWPRREGWIRLRGLTRDETRVRVEVDLSQHTVTVRKFGKVLFRAPGATGASSTPTPIGDYFVTDRVPFSGGSYGTFAFGISGIQPRLPAGWTGGNQLAIHGTNNPSSIGRSASAGCIRVSEATLDRLIPLLRYGTPVIVHV
;
A
#
# COMPACT_ATOMS: atom_id res chain seq x y z
N MET A 1 -21.29 55.16 -39.00
CA MET A 1 -22.50 54.36 -39.24
C MET A 1 -22.62 53.30 -38.15
N ARG A 2 -23.74 53.38 -37.42
CA ARG A 2 -24.51 52.39 -36.63
C ARG A 2 -23.83 51.39 -35.67
N ARG A 3 -24.30 51.50 -34.42
CA ARG A 3 -24.21 50.64 -33.22
C ARG A 3 -25.02 49.33 -33.35
N HIS A 4 -24.89 48.52 -32.29
CA HIS A 4 -25.82 47.54 -31.68
C HIS A 4 -25.29 46.10 -31.69
N ALA A 5 -25.52 45.23 -30.71
CA ALA A 5 -25.92 45.30 -29.29
C ALA A 5 -25.86 43.86 -28.75
N HIS A 6 -25.76 43.73 -27.42
CA HIS A 6 -25.94 42.51 -26.62
C HIS A 6 -27.28 41.78 -26.85
N LEU A 7 -27.35 40.49 -26.45
CA LEU A 7 -28.37 39.83 -25.56
C LEU A 7 -28.30 38.29 -25.78
N SER A 8 -28.03 37.42 -24.79
CA SER A 8 -28.84 37.01 -23.61
C SER A 8 -30.03 36.08 -23.92
N LYS A 9 -29.94 34.80 -23.52
CA LYS A 9 -31.02 33.88 -23.11
C LYS A 9 -30.37 32.89 -22.13
N LEU A 10 -30.56 32.82 -20.81
CA LEU A 10 -31.73 32.81 -19.91
C LEU A 10 -32.71 31.63 -20.09
N ALA A 11 -32.66 30.68 -19.15
CA ALA A 11 -33.79 29.95 -18.54
C ALA A 11 -33.25 29.17 -17.31
N ILE A 12 -33.45 29.64 -16.07
CA ILE A 12 -34.56 29.31 -15.12
C ILE A 12 -34.36 27.90 -14.51
N VAL A 13 -33.77 27.76 -13.32
CA VAL A 13 -34.36 27.83 -11.95
C VAL A 13 -35.47 26.81 -11.70
N LEU A 14 -35.21 25.84 -10.81
CA LEU A 14 -36.18 25.48 -9.77
C LEU A 14 -35.49 24.86 -8.54
N THR A 15 -35.38 25.68 -7.50
CA THR A 15 -35.17 25.25 -6.11
C THR A 15 -36.55 24.98 -5.51
N LEU A 16 -36.74 23.85 -4.83
CA LEU A 16 -37.78 23.73 -3.82
C LEU A 16 -37.21 23.08 -2.57
N ALA A 17 -37.31 23.84 -1.48
CA ALA A 17 -37.06 23.42 -0.13
C ALA A 17 -38.40 23.17 0.59
N VAL A 18 -38.26 22.61 1.79
CA VAL A 18 -39.19 22.60 2.94
C VAL A 18 -39.95 21.29 3.17
N GLY A 19 -39.74 20.75 4.38
CA GLY A 19 -40.53 19.70 5.01
C GLY A 19 -39.96 19.29 6.37
N LEU A 20 -39.98 20.21 7.34
CA LEU A 20 -39.79 19.94 8.77
C LEU A 20 -40.99 19.17 9.33
N LEU A 21 -40.76 18.15 10.19
CA LEU A 21 -41.68 17.76 11.27
C LEU A 21 -40.96 16.89 12.32
N THR A 22 -40.66 17.57 13.43
CA THR A 22 -40.53 17.27 14.87
C THR A 22 -40.57 15.85 15.49
N PRO A 23 -40.08 15.73 16.76
CA PRO A 23 -39.64 14.49 17.41
C PRO A 23 -40.70 13.86 18.32
N MET A 24 -40.47 12.61 18.74
CA MET A 24 -41.09 12.05 19.95
C MET A 24 -40.04 11.42 20.87
N ALA A 25 -40.06 11.90 22.11
CA ALA A 25 -39.41 11.36 23.29
C ALA A 25 -40.41 10.53 24.10
N ALA A 26 -39.92 9.53 24.85
CA ALA A 26 -40.45 9.04 26.14
C ALA A 26 -39.60 7.80 26.55
N ASN A 27 -38.75 7.91 27.59
CA ASN A 27 -39.04 7.64 29.03
C ASN A 27 -38.77 6.16 29.38
N MET A 28 -38.09 5.73 30.45
CA MET A 28 -37.73 6.27 31.77
C MET A 28 -36.44 5.56 32.29
N VAL A 29 -35.48 6.21 32.97
CA VAL A 29 -35.36 6.44 34.45
C VAL A 29 -35.53 5.15 35.28
N GLY A 30 -34.64 4.75 36.19
CA GLY A 30 -33.44 5.40 36.71
C GLY A 30 -32.91 4.66 37.96
N ALA A 31 -32.15 5.42 38.74
CA ALA A 31 -31.71 5.21 40.13
C ALA A 31 -30.28 4.73 40.39
N GLN A 32 -29.65 5.51 41.26
CA GLN A 32 -28.25 5.67 41.62
C GLN A 32 -27.84 4.87 42.87
N ALA A 33 -26.54 5.00 43.15
CA ALA A 33 -25.83 4.93 44.44
C ALA A 33 -25.46 3.51 44.90
N GLY A 34 -24.27 3.25 45.42
CA GLY A 34 -23.14 4.09 45.80
C GLY A 34 -22.27 3.31 46.79
N ALA A 35 -21.00 3.70 46.86
CA ALA A 35 -20.00 3.37 47.90
C ALA A 35 -19.30 1.99 47.85
N SER A 36 -18.02 2.08 47.47
CA SER A 36 -16.82 1.63 48.20
C SER A 36 -16.88 0.30 48.95
N HIS A 37 -15.98 -0.64 48.61
CA HIS A 37 -15.08 -1.36 49.52
C HIS A 37 -14.10 -2.20 48.66
N ALA A 38 -12.81 -2.09 48.95
CA ALA A 38 -11.76 -3.01 48.50
C ALA A 38 -10.95 -3.42 49.75
N PRO A 39 -10.13 -4.49 49.73
CA PRO A 39 -10.05 -5.62 48.81
C PRO A 39 -10.13 -6.98 49.55
N LEU A 40 -10.53 -8.06 48.87
CA LEU A 40 -10.22 -9.43 49.32
C LEU A 40 -9.70 -10.26 48.15
N ARG A 41 -8.45 -10.72 48.30
CA ARG A 41 -7.83 -11.74 47.48
C ARG A 41 -8.60 -13.06 47.64
N ALA A 42 -9.00 -13.65 46.52
CA ALA A 42 -9.16 -15.10 46.40
C ALA A 42 -8.94 -15.49 44.93
N SER A 43 -7.91 -16.29 44.68
CA SER A 43 -7.70 -16.98 43.41
C SER A 43 -8.87 -17.93 43.16
N ALA A 44 -9.78 -17.57 42.26
CA ALA A 44 -10.75 -18.50 41.71
C ALA A 44 -10.19 -19.06 40.41
N ALA A 45 -9.75 -20.31 40.45
CA ALA A 45 -9.45 -21.08 39.25
C ALA A 45 -10.74 -21.17 38.41
N VAL A 46 -10.71 -20.60 37.21
CA VAL A 46 -11.75 -20.81 36.20
C VAL A 46 -11.66 -22.26 35.77
N THR A 47 -12.53 -23.10 36.33
CA THR A 47 -12.75 -24.45 35.80
C THR A 47 -13.57 -24.30 34.53
N VAL A 48 -12.90 -24.32 33.38
CA VAL A 48 -13.58 -24.44 32.09
C VAL A 48 -14.13 -25.86 32.01
N ALA A 49 -15.42 -26.02 32.26
CA ALA A 49 -16.13 -27.25 31.97
C ALA A 49 -16.01 -27.53 30.47
N ALA A 50 -15.34 -28.62 30.12
CA ALA A 50 -15.21 -29.08 28.74
C ALA A 50 -16.61 -29.42 28.20
N THR A 51 -17.07 -28.68 27.20
CA THR A 51 -18.25 -29.06 26.42
C THR A 51 -18.00 -30.39 25.72
N PRO A 52 -19.01 -31.27 25.59
CA PRO A 52 -18.85 -32.54 24.89
C PRO A 52 -18.48 -32.26 23.44
N ARG A 53 -17.39 -32.87 22.95
CA ARG A 53 -17.01 -32.79 21.53
C ARG A 53 -18.18 -33.31 20.66
N PRO A 54 -18.56 -32.62 19.58
CA PRO A 54 -19.45 -33.21 18.59
C PRO A 54 -18.80 -34.48 18.02
N ARG A 55 -19.50 -35.61 18.15
CA ARG A 55 -19.12 -36.86 17.47
C ARG A 55 -19.18 -36.62 15.97
N GLY A 56 -18.06 -36.69 15.26
CA GLY A 56 -18.09 -36.70 13.79
C GLY A 56 -16.88 -36.16 13.04
N PHE A 57 -15.90 -35.51 13.69
CA PHE A 57 -14.63 -35.14 13.02
C PHE A 57 -13.43 -35.68 13.79
N GLY A 58 -13.12 -36.95 13.56
CA GLY A 58 -11.80 -37.48 13.85
C GLY A 58 -10.82 -36.95 12.81
N LEU A 59 -9.97 -36.00 13.18
CA LEU A 59 -8.72 -35.81 12.43
C LEU A 59 -8.00 -37.17 12.42
N PRO A 60 -7.44 -37.62 11.28
CA PRO A 60 -6.62 -38.82 11.30
C PRO A 60 -5.53 -38.62 12.36
N ALA A 61 -5.57 -39.43 13.41
CA ALA A 61 -4.57 -39.45 14.45
C ALA A 61 -3.31 -40.12 13.91
N THR A 62 -2.63 -39.48 12.95
CA THR A 62 -1.20 -39.68 12.81
C THR A 62 -0.63 -39.15 14.12
N GLY A 63 -0.22 -40.00 15.05
CA GLY A 63 0.32 -39.63 16.37
C GLY A 63 1.62 -38.79 16.33
N ILE A 64 1.91 -38.15 15.19
CA ILE A 64 3.00 -37.24 14.97
C ILE A 64 2.57 -35.87 15.49
N ARG A 65 2.97 -35.56 16.71
CA ARG A 65 2.95 -34.19 17.21
C ARG A 65 3.98 -33.41 16.39
N PRO A 66 3.60 -32.40 15.59
CA PRO A 66 4.57 -31.68 14.76
C PRO A 66 5.61 -31.00 15.65
N ASP A 67 6.88 -31.17 15.30
CA ASP A 67 8.01 -30.66 16.08
C ASP A 67 7.94 -29.12 16.15
N PRO A 68 7.80 -28.52 17.35
CA PRO A 68 7.74 -27.08 17.53
C PRO A 68 8.95 -26.34 16.95
N VAL A 69 10.15 -26.94 16.99
CA VAL A 69 11.36 -26.34 16.42
C VAL A 69 11.27 -26.32 14.89
N GLN A 70 10.74 -27.37 14.28
CA GLN A 70 10.51 -27.41 12.82
C GLN A 70 9.42 -26.45 12.37
N ILE A 71 8.37 -26.27 13.18
CA ILE A 71 7.32 -25.28 12.94
C ILE A 71 7.92 -23.88 12.98
N VAL A 72 8.69 -23.54 14.02
CA VAL A 72 9.33 -22.22 14.16
C VAL A 72 10.31 -21.97 13.01
N ARG A 73 11.20 -22.92 12.70
CA ARG A 73 12.13 -22.79 11.56
C ARG A 73 11.43 -22.65 10.22
N THR A 74 10.31 -23.36 10.04
CA THR A 74 9.51 -23.24 8.82
C THR A 74 8.79 -21.89 8.76
N ALA A 75 8.25 -21.40 9.88
CA ALA A 75 7.63 -20.09 9.99
C ALA A 75 8.64 -18.96 9.77
N GLU A 76 9.86 -19.06 10.31
CA GLU A 76 10.96 -18.12 10.05
C GLU A 76 11.38 -18.15 8.58
N ARG A 77 11.48 -19.35 7.99
CA ARG A 77 11.81 -19.52 6.57
C ARG A 77 10.74 -18.98 5.63
N ILE A 78 9.46 -19.09 5.99
CA ILE A 78 8.36 -18.54 5.19
C ILE A 78 8.27 -17.03 5.43
N GLY A 79 8.35 -16.60 6.69
CA GLY A 79 8.23 -15.21 7.13
C GLY A 79 9.26 -14.29 6.48
N ARG A 80 10.48 -14.77 6.22
CA ARG A 80 11.52 -13.98 5.51
C ARG A 80 11.13 -13.56 4.09
N TRP A 81 10.12 -14.19 3.50
CA TRP A 81 9.64 -13.91 2.14
C TRP A 81 8.22 -13.35 2.10
N VAL A 82 7.67 -13.05 3.27
CA VAL A 82 6.38 -12.40 3.44
C VAL A 82 6.64 -10.93 3.72
N ASN A 83 6.06 -10.06 2.89
CA ASN A 83 6.17 -8.61 3.05
C ASN A 83 4.95 -8.12 3.80
N VAL A 84 5.17 -7.50 4.96
CA VAL A 84 4.12 -6.94 5.80
C VAL A 84 3.61 -5.65 5.18
N LEU A 85 2.30 -5.55 5.01
CA LEU A 85 1.64 -4.37 4.50
C LEU A 85 0.72 -3.78 5.58
N VAL A 86 0.52 -2.46 5.53
CA VAL A 86 -0.44 -1.78 6.40
C VAL A 86 -1.31 -0.81 5.61
N HIS A 87 -2.61 -0.87 5.89
CA HIS A 87 -3.56 0.09 5.34
C HIS A 87 -3.41 1.43 6.07
N VAL A 88 -3.45 2.52 5.30
CA VAL A 88 -3.28 3.89 5.78
C VAL A 88 -4.63 4.60 5.75
N PRO A 89 -5.48 4.44 6.78
CA PRO A 89 -6.87 4.94 6.77
C PRO A 89 -6.96 6.47 6.87
N ARG A 90 -5.86 7.12 7.24
CA ARG A 90 -5.70 8.58 7.36
C ARG A 90 -4.21 8.89 7.25
N THR A 91 -3.87 10.14 6.93
CA THR A 91 -2.47 10.56 6.86
C THR A 91 -1.79 10.32 8.21
N LEU A 92 -0.68 9.57 8.18
CA LEU A 92 0.09 9.19 9.36
C LEU A 92 1.35 10.03 9.46
N SER A 93 1.68 10.51 10.66
CA SER A 93 3.00 11.05 10.95
C SER A 93 4.04 9.93 10.98
N ALA A 94 5.17 10.17 10.35
CA ALA A 94 6.32 9.28 10.36
C ALA A 94 7.49 9.92 11.11
N TYR A 95 8.22 9.14 11.90
CA TYR A 95 9.16 9.63 12.90
C TYR A 95 10.58 9.11 12.68
N ALA A 96 11.59 9.86 13.12
CA ALA A 96 13.00 9.50 12.94
C ALA A 96 13.41 8.19 13.65
N ARG A 97 12.70 7.83 14.73
CA ARG A 97 13.01 6.67 15.57
C ARG A 97 11.72 6.00 16.06
N PRO A 98 11.71 4.68 16.35
CA PRO A 98 10.54 3.95 16.80
C PRO A 98 10.28 4.16 18.30
N ARG A 99 10.15 5.41 18.75
CA ARG A 99 9.91 5.75 20.15
C ARG A 99 9.02 6.96 20.32
N ALA A 100 8.34 7.04 21.46
CA ALA A 100 7.61 8.24 21.83
C ALA A 100 8.57 9.45 21.93
N GLY A 101 8.09 10.63 21.50
CA GLY A 101 8.87 11.87 21.51
C GLY A 101 9.95 11.98 20.45
N ALA A 102 10.08 11.02 19.52
CA ALA A 102 10.95 11.18 18.37
C ALA A 102 10.45 12.31 17.45
N SER A 103 11.37 13.05 16.83
CA SER A 103 11.03 14.09 15.86
C SER A 103 10.32 13.51 14.64
N GLN A 104 9.27 14.19 14.17
CA GLN A 104 8.59 13.86 12.93
C GLN A 104 9.50 14.18 11.74
N VAL A 105 9.62 13.25 10.79
CA VAL A 105 10.45 13.39 9.58
C VAL A 105 9.63 13.48 8.30
N GLY A 106 8.32 13.19 8.38
CA GLY A 106 7.39 13.33 7.28
C GLY A 106 6.04 12.72 7.57
N VAL A 107 5.34 12.35 6.51
CA VAL A 107 4.03 11.72 6.56
C VAL A 107 3.89 10.60 5.54
N VAL A 108 3.01 9.66 5.82
CA VAL A 108 2.46 8.72 4.84
C VAL A 108 1.04 9.18 4.52
N PRO A 109 0.74 9.65 3.29
CA PRO A 109 -0.58 10.14 2.95
C PRO A 109 -1.62 9.01 2.94
N ALA A 110 -2.88 9.34 3.24
CA ALA A 110 -3.98 8.38 3.20
C ALA A 110 -4.29 7.88 1.77
N GLY A 111 -4.08 8.73 0.77
CA GLY A 111 -4.40 8.47 -0.63
C GLY A 111 -3.21 8.72 -1.55
N SER A 112 -3.21 8.05 -2.70
CA SER A 112 -2.20 8.25 -3.74
C SER A 112 -2.27 9.65 -4.35
N LYS A 113 -1.11 10.13 -4.84
CA LYS A 113 -0.92 11.53 -5.23
C LYS A 113 -1.88 12.02 -6.31
N TYR A 114 -2.17 11.19 -7.32
CA TYR A 114 -2.93 11.61 -8.50
C TYR A 114 -4.34 11.04 -8.55
N PHE A 115 -4.57 9.87 -7.94
CA PHE A 115 -5.83 9.14 -8.07
C PHE A 115 -6.58 9.00 -6.73
N GLY A 116 -6.00 9.45 -5.61
CA GLY A 116 -6.64 9.37 -4.30
C GLY A 116 -6.89 7.93 -3.83
N ILE A 117 -6.19 6.96 -4.40
CA ILE A 117 -6.36 5.54 -4.05
C ILE A 117 -5.84 5.31 -2.63
N PRO A 118 -6.60 4.62 -1.74
CA PRO A 118 -6.14 4.34 -0.38
C PRO A 118 -4.76 3.68 -0.36
N ILE A 119 -3.83 4.28 0.39
CA ILE A 119 -2.46 3.77 0.47
C ILE A 119 -2.43 2.49 1.32
N VAL A 120 -1.76 1.49 0.77
CA VAL A 120 -1.29 0.31 1.48
C VAL A 120 0.23 0.39 1.47
N ALA A 121 0.82 0.74 2.62
CA ALA A 121 2.27 0.90 2.73
C ALA A 121 2.95 -0.45 2.97
N TRP A 122 4.10 -0.65 2.33
CA TRP A 122 4.99 -1.75 2.66
C TRP A 122 5.80 -1.39 3.91
N VAL A 123 5.78 -2.28 4.90
CA VAL A 123 6.61 -2.20 6.10
C VAL A 123 7.92 -2.96 5.85
N GLU A 124 9.00 -2.20 5.69
CA GLU A 124 10.34 -2.71 5.38
C GLU A 124 10.96 -3.43 6.57
N THR A 125 10.75 -2.89 7.77
CA THR A 125 11.13 -3.53 9.03
C THR A 125 10.21 -3.11 10.17
N VAL A 126 10.20 -3.91 11.24
CA VAL A 126 9.40 -3.70 12.44
C VAL A 126 10.34 -3.54 13.64
N SER A 127 10.00 -2.66 14.57
CA SER A 127 10.77 -2.49 15.81
C SER A 127 10.74 -3.75 16.67
N ASP A 128 11.73 -3.94 17.55
CA ASP A 128 11.85 -5.12 18.42
C ASP A 128 10.59 -5.38 19.25
N ASP A 129 9.89 -4.31 19.65
CA ASP A 129 8.64 -4.37 20.43
C ASP A 129 7.37 -4.57 19.57
N GLY A 130 7.50 -4.65 18.24
CA GLY A 130 6.40 -4.84 17.31
C GLY A 130 5.47 -3.63 17.13
N ARG A 131 5.75 -2.49 17.77
CA ARG A 131 4.85 -1.33 17.83
C ARG A 131 5.00 -0.35 16.67
N TRP A 132 6.15 -0.36 16.01
CA TRP A 132 6.49 0.56 14.93
C TRP A 132 6.90 -0.19 13.67
N GLY A 133 6.54 0.36 12.52
CA GLY A 133 6.99 -0.11 11.21
C GLY A 133 7.75 1.00 10.50
N LEU A 134 8.92 0.67 9.95
CA LEU A 134 9.64 1.55 9.04
C LEU A 134 9.04 1.41 7.65
N VAL A 135 8.72 2.54 7.02
CA VAL A 135 8.11 2.60 5.69
C VAL A 135 8.78 3.69 4.86
N ASP A 136 8.83 3.50 3.55
CA ASP A 136 9.10 4.56 2.56
C ASP A 136 8.08 5.70 2.72
N LEU A 137 8.56 6.96 2.62
CA LEU A 137 7.73 8.16 2.62
C LEU A 137 7.36 8.52 1.17
N PRO A 138 6.12 8.23 0.73
CA PRO A 138 5.78 8.31 -0.67
C PRO A 138 5.92 9.73 -1.22
N TYR A 139 6.33 9.80 -2.48
CA TYR A 139 6.38 11.01 -3.28
C TYR A 139 7.36 12.07 -2.77
N THR A 140 8.41 11.63 -2.07
CA THR A 140 9.47 12.51 -1.55
C THR A 140 10.79 12.34 -2.33
N TRP A 141 11.54 13.44 -2.44
CA TRP A 141 12.91 13.44 -2.97
C TRP A 141 13.84 14.25 -2.05
N PRO A 142 15.07 13.78 -1.75
CA PRO A 142 15.53 12.39 -1.96
C PRO A 142 14.62 11.39 -1.23
N ARG A 143 14.67 10.10 -1.62
CA ARG A 143 13.91 9.04 -0.94
C ARG A 143 14.20 9.10 0.57
N ARG A 144 13.15 9.02 1.38
CA ARG A 144 13.23 9.02 2.84
C ARG A 144 12.30 7.97 3.40
N GLU A 145 12.66 7.47 4.57
CA GLU A 145 11.85 6.55 5.36
C GLU A 145 11.43 7.20 6.67
N GLY A 146 10.42 6.63 7.32
CA GLY A 146 10.10 7.00 8.68
C GLY A 146 9.30 5.93 9.41
N TRP A 147 9.42 5.94 10.74
CA TRP A 147 8.71 5.00 11.60
C TRP A 147 7.28 5.46 11.82
N ILE A 148 6.30 4.61 11.52
CA ILE A 148 4.89 4.82 11.82
C ILE A 148 4.44 3.91 12.96
N ARG A 149 3.45 4.36 13.75
CA ARG A 149 2.84 3.51 14.79
C ARG A 149 1.92 2.50 14.12
N LEU A 150 2.10 1.22 14.45
CA LEU A 150 1.30 0.13 13.88
C LEU A 150 -0.01 -0.12 14.63
N ARG A 151 -0.13 0.37 15.88
CA ARG A 151 -1.32 0.17 16.70
C ARG A 151 -2.56 0.75 16.01
N GLY A 152 -3.57 -0.09 15.80
CA GLY A 152 -4.84 0.29 15.20
C GLY A 152 -4.84 0.34 13.66
N LEU A 153 -3.72 0.00 13.00
CA LEU A 153 -3.69 -0.17 11.56
C LEU A 153 -4.06 -1.61 11.18
N THR A 154 -4.80 -1.76 10.08
CA THR A 154 -5.08 -3.07 9.49
C THR A 154 -3.83 -3.58 8.78
N ARG A 155 -3.43 -4.81 9.11
CA ARG A 155 -2.27 -5.49 8.50
C ARG A 155 -2.73 -6.44 7.38
N ASP A 156 -1.93 -6.54 6.34
CA ASP A 156 -2.06 -7.51 5.25
C ASP A 156 -0.65 -8.02 4.88
N GLU A 157 -0.54 -9.02 4.03
CA GLU A 157 0.74 -9.61 3.62
C GLU A 157 0.80 -10.01 2.14
N THR A 158 1.91 -9.70 1.47
CA THR A 158 2.17 -10.20 0.12
C THR A 158 3.45 -11.03 0.08
N ARG A 159 3.42 -12.13 -0.65
CA ARG A 159 4.63 -12.93 -0.93
C ARG A 159 5.27 -12.56 -2.27
N VAL A 160 4.70 -11.59 -2.97
CA VAL A 160 5.17 -11.11 -4.26
C VAL A 160 6.00 -9.85 -4.05
N ARG A 161 7.13 -9.76 -4.74
CA ARG A 161 7.88 -8.51 -4.91
C ARG A 161 8.46 -8.42 -6.32
N VAL A 162 8.73 -7.20 -6.74
CA VAL A 162 9.40 -6.89 -8.00
C VAL A 162 10.79 -6.36 -7.71
N GLU A 163 11.78 -6.86 -8.44
CA GLU A 163 13.16 -6.38 -8.46
C GLU A 163 13.45 -5.84 -9.85
N VAL A 164 13.96 -4.61 -9.95
CA VAL A 164 14.35 -3.95 -11.20
C VAL A 164 15.84 -3.73 -11.16
N ASP A 165 16.55 -4.49 -11.99
CA ASP A 165 17.98 -4.34 -12.21
C ASP A 165 18.22 -3.37 -13.36
N LEU A 166 18.76 -2.19 -13.03
CA LEU A 166 19.03 -1.12 -13.98
C LEU A 166 20.24 -1.41 -14.87
N SER A 167 21.20 -2.23 -14.42
CA SER A 167 22.39 -2.58 -15.21
C SER A 167 22.07 -3.63 -16.27
N GLN A 168 21.12 -4.52 -15.97
CA GLN A 168 20.68 -5.61 -16.86
C GLN A 168 19.35 -5.34 -17.57
N HIS A 169 18.76 -4.16 -17.38
CA HIS A 169 17.43 -3.80 -17.92
C HIS A 169 16.38 -4.90 -17.67
N THR A 170 16.39 -5.47 -16.47
CA THR A 170 15.65 -6.69 -16.14
C THR A 170 14.67 -6.45 -15.00
N VAL A 171 13.41 -6.82 -15.24
CA VAL A 171 12.36 -6.88 -14.22
C VAL A 171 12.20 -8.34 -13.78
N THR A 172 12.54 -8.62 -12.52
CA THR A 172 12.39 -9.93 -11.89
C THR A 172 11.20 -9.91 -10.94
N VAL A 173 10.23 -10.78 -11.15
CA VAL A 173 9.12 -10.98 -10.21
C VAL A 173 9.43 -12.21 -9.37
N ARG A 174 9.37 -12.04 -8.04
CA ARG A 174 9.56 -13.14 -7.08
C ARG A 174 8.27 -13.44 -6.35
N LYS A 175 8.07 -14.72 -6.02
CA LYS A 175 7.01 -15.21 -5.14
C LYS A 175 7.61 -16.17 -4.11
N PHE A 176 7.43 -15.89 -2.82
CA PHE A 176 8.08 -16.65 -1.74
C PHE A 176 9.62 -16.73 -1.88
N GLY A 177 10.25 -15.62 -2.29
CA GLY A 177 11.69 -15.53 -2.51
C GLY A 177 12.22 -16.21 -3.78
N LYS A 178 11.41 -17.06 -4.41
CA LYS A 178 11.75 -17.73 -5.67
C LYS A 178 11.42 -16.83 -6.85
N VAL A 179 12.27 -16.86 -7.87
CA VAL A 179 11.99 -16.18 -9.15
C VAL A 179 10.80 -16.86 -9.79
N LEU A 180 9.72 -16.10 -10.00
CA LEU A 180 8.56 -16.54 -10.75
C LEU A 180 8.80 -16.33 -12.25
N PHE A 181 9.32 -15.16 -12.62
CA PHE A 181 9.80 -14.88 -13.97
C PHE A 181 10.73 -13.67 -14.04
N ARG A 182 11.42 -13.56 -15.17
CA ARG A 182 12.16 -12.36 -15.59
C ARG A 182 11.59 -11.86 -16.90
N ALA A 183 11.63 -10.57 -17.10
CA ALA A 183 11.26 -9.91 -18.36
C ALA A 183 12.19 -8.72 -18.59
N PRO A 184 12.51 -8.38 -19.84
CA PRO A 184 13.23 -7.15 -20.15
C PRO A 184 12.35 -5.93 -19.84
N GLY A 185 12.96 -4.85 -19.36
CA GLY A 185 12.31 -3.57 -19.12
C GLY A 185 13.16 -2.41 -19.59
N ALA A 186 12.53 -1.34 -20.10
CA ALA A 186 13.23 -0.09 -20.33
C ALA A 186 13.36 0.69 -19.03
N THR A 187 14.48 1.39 -18.85
CA THR A 187 14.75 2.25 -17.68
C THR A 187 14.99 3.69 -18.12
N GLY A 188 15.18 4.59 -17.15
CA GLY A 188 15.46 6.00 -17.42
C GLY A 188 16.74 6.20 -18.23
N ALA A 189 16.70 7.14 -19.16
CA ALA A 189 17.88 7.57 -19.91
C ALA A 189 18.93 8.21 -18.98
N SER A 190 20.17 8.36 -19.44
CA SER A 190 21.23 9.01 -18.65
C SER A 190 20.88 10.44 -18.19
N SER A 191 20.08 11.16 -18.98
CA SER A 191 19.57 12.50 -18.63
C SER A 191 18.40 12.49 -17.66
N THR A 192 17.70 11.36 -17.49
CA THR A 192 16.51 11.19 -16.65
C THR A 192 16.51 9.80 -15.98
N PRO A 193 17.57 9.48 -15.21
CA PRO A 193 17.80 8.13 -14.73
C PRO A 193 16.65 7.65 -13.84
N THR A 194 16.33 6.36 -13.88
CA THR A 194 15.41 5.76 -12.91
C THR A 194 16.06 5.83 -11.53
N PRO A 195 15.44 6.47 -10.53
CA PRO A 195 15.99 6.50 -9.20
C PRO A 195 16.01 5.11 -8.55
N ILE A 196 17.14 4.77 -7.93
CA ILE A 196 17.33 3.57 -7.10
C ILE A 196 16.59 3.74 -5.77
N GLY A 197 16.02 2.66 -5.27
CA GLY A 197 15.38 2.64 -3.96
C GLY A 197 14.31 1.57 -3.81
N ASP A 198 13.81 1.50 -2.58
CA ASP A 198 12.75 0.59 -2.18
C ASP A 198 11.42 1.34 -2.21
N TYR A 199 10.54 0.90 -3.11
CA TYR A 199 9.24 1.49 -3.34
C TYR A 199 8.15 0.45 -3.16
N PHE A 200 6.90 0.91 -3.27
CA PHE A 200 5.75 0.01 -3.31
C PHE A 200 4.69 0.52 -4.29
N VAL A 201 3.85 -0.40 -4.78
CA VAL A 201 2.73 -0.08 -5.68
C VAL A 201 1.69 0.76 -4.93
N THR A 202 1.46 1.97 -5.39
CA THR A 202 0.46 2.92 -4.85
C THR A 202 -0.78 2.99 -5.73
N ASP A 203 -0.65 2.75 -7.04
CA ASP A 203 -1.72 2.88 -8.02
C ASP A 203 -1.77 1.67 -8.96
N ARG A 204 -2.97 1.35 -9.43
CA ARG A 204 -3.25 0.30 -10.43
C ARG A 204 -4.27 0.89 -11.40
N VAL A 205 -3.80 1.34 -12.57
CA VAL A 205 -4.60 2.19 -13.45
C VAL A 205 -4.62 1.60 -14.86
N PRO A 206 -5.82 1.24 -15.39
CA PRO A 206 -5.96 0.84 -16.78
C PRO A 206 -5.83 2.06 -17.73
N PHE A 207 -5.25 1.82 -18.89
CA PHE A 207 -5.11 2.80 -19.98
C PHE A 207 -5.60 2.21 -21.29
N SER A 208 -5.95 3.06 -22.25
CA SER A 208 -6.40 2.66 -23.59
C SER A 208 -5.25 2.56 -24.61
N GLY A 209 -3.99 2.42 -24.17
CA GLY A 209 -2.80 2.41 -25.01
C GLY A 209 -1.92 3.65 -24.86
N GLY A 210 -1.17 3.97 -25.92
CA GLY A 210 -0.26 5.12 -25.96
C GLY A 210 1.05 4.88 -25.19
N SER A 211 1.66 5.94 -24.68
CA SER A 211 2.97 5.86 -24.01
C SER A 211 2.98 4.97 -22.77
N TYR A 212 1.82 4.79 -22.13
CA TYR A 212 1.62 3.92 -20.97
C TYR A 212 1.21 2.49 -21.31
N GLY A 213 0.96 2.16 -22.58
CA GLY A 213 0.39 0.86 -22.95
C GLY A 213 -1.02 0.67 -22.37
N THR A 214 -1.38 -0.57 -22.05
CA THR A 214 -2.73 -0.88 -21.52
C THR A 214 -2.88 -0.69 -20.01
N PHE A 215 -1.78 -0.55 -19.26
CA PHE A 215 -1.82 -0.49 -17.80
C PHE A 215 -0.58 0.19 -17.20
N ALA A 216 -0.76 0.83 -16.04
CA ALA A 216 0.34 1.30 -15.21
C ALA A 216 0.15 0.95 -13.72
N PHE A 217 1.26 0.56 -13.10
CA PHE A 217 1.43 0.50 -11.65
C PHE A 217 2.20 1.74 -11.22
N GLY A 218 1.50 2.74 -10.68
CA GLY A 218 2.17 3.85 -9.99
C GLY A 218 2.87 3.32 -8.75
N ILE A 219 4.10 3.76 -8.50
CA ILE A 219 4.87 3.40 -7.31
C ILE A 219 5.07 4.63 -6.41
N SER A 220 5.57 4.42 -5.19
CA SER A 220 5.75 5.49 -4.21
C SER A 220 6.87 6.48 -4.56
N GLY A 221 7.77 6.14 -5.50
CA GLY A 221 8.87 7.00 -5.92
C GLY A 221 8.46 8.13 -6.88
N ILE A 222 9.30 9.18 -6.95
CA ILE A 222 9.19 10.28 -7.92
C ILE A 222 10.47 10.46 -8.74
N GLN A 223 10.33 10.92 -9.98
CA GLN A 223 11.43 11.36 -10.84
C GLN A 223 11.83 12.80 -10.48
N PRO A 224 13.04 13.02 -9.92
CA PRO A 224 13.54 14.35 -9.60
C PRO A 224 14.01 15.15 -10.83
N ARG A 225 14.39 14.48 -11.91
CA ARG A 225 15.00 15.08 -13.10
C ARG A 225 14.12 14.80 -14.31
N LEU A 226 13.14 15.67 -14.52
CA LEU A 226 12.23 15.59 -15.65
C LEU A 226 12.81 16.28 -16.89
N PRO A 227 12.46 15.85 -18.11
CA PRO A 227 12.83 16.57 -19.33
C PRO A 227 12.34 18.03 -19.33
N ALA A 228 13.05 18.92 -20.04
CA ALA A 228 12.60 20.29 -20.24
C ALA A 228 11.25 20.30 -20.98
N GLY A 229 10.31 21.14 -20.53
CA GLY A 229 8.96 21.20 -21.09
C GLY A 229 8.06 20.01 -20.72
N TRP A 230 8.45 19.17 -19.77
CA TRP A 230 7.62 18.06 -19.30
C TRP A 230 6.33 18.56 -18.64
N THR A 231 5.19 18.15 -19.20
CA THR A 231 3.85 18.51 -18.73
C THR A 231 3.17 17.39 -17.95
N GLY A 232 3.78 16.20 -17.87
CA GLY A 232 3.26 15.07 -17.13
C GLY A 232 3.49 15.18 -15.62
N GLY A 233 2.97 14.19 -14.88
CA GLY A 233 3.31 14.01 -13.47
C GLY A 233 4.77 13.58 -13.26
N ASN A 234 5.20 13.52 -12.01
CA ASN A 234 6.56 13.11 -11.63
C ASN A 234 6.60 11.77 -10.89
N GLN A 235 5.48 11.09 -10.72
CA GLN A 235 5.47 9.76 -10.09
C GLN A 235 6.12 8.73 -11.01
N LEU A 236 6.95 7.87 -10.44
CA LEU A 236 7.50 6.71 -11.13
C LEU A 236 6.44 5.63 -11.27
N ALA A 237 6.51 4.85 -12.34
CA ALA A 237 5.60 3.75 -12.58
C ALA A 237 6.29 2.59 -13.31
N ILE A 238 5.71 1.40 -13.16
CA ILE A 238 5.90 0.28 -14.10
C ILE A 238 4.71 0.31 -15.06
N HIS A 239 4.94 0.44 -16.35
CA HIS A 239 3.84 0.56 -17.33
C HIS A 239 4.20 -0.07 -18.68
N GLY A 240 3.20 -0.24 -19.55
CA GLY A 240 3.38 -0.74 -20.90
C GLY A 240 4.07 0.28 -21.81
N THR A 241 4.05 0.08 -23.13
CA THR A 241 4.59 1.10 -24.04
C THR A 241 4.10 0.92 -25.47
N ASN A 242 3.86 2.03 -26.17
CA ASN A 242 3.70 2.06 -27.62
C ASN A 242 5.03 2.11 -28.38
N ASN A 243 6.18 2.05 -27.70
CA ASN A 243 7.49 1.97 -28.34
C ASN A 243 8.23 0.69 -27.89
N PRO A 244 7.92 -0.47 -28.50
CA PRO A 244 8.54 -1.75 -28.16
C PRO A 244 10.08 -1.74 -28.28
N SER A 245 10.63 -0.94 -29.20
CA SER A 245 12.08 -0.82 -29.39
C SER A 245 12.82 -0.18 -28.20
N SER A 246 12.09 0.43 -27.26
CA SER A 246 12.66 0.96 -26.02
C SER A 246 12.95 -0.10 -24.96
N ILE A 247 12.29 -1.26 -25.04
CA ILE A 247 12.46 -2.35 -24.06
C ILE A 247 13.90 -2.88 -24.10
N GLY A 248 14.49 -3.08 -22.93
CA GLY A 248 15.89 -3.49 -22.79
C GLY A 248 16.89 -2.33 -22.95
N ARG A 249 16.45 -1.06 -22.86
CA ARG A 249 17.30 0.12 -23.02
C ARG A 249 17.01 1.19 -21.96
N SER A 250 18.00 2.04 -21.72
CA SER A 250 17.84 3.28 -20.95
C SER A 250 17.23 4.37 -21.85
N ALA A 251 15.91 4.44 -21.92
CA ALA A 251 15.18 5.24 -22.92
C ALA A 251 13.92 5.95 -22.39
N SER A 252 13.58 5.79 -21.10
CA SER A 252 12.42 6.43 -20.49
C SER A 252 12.78 7.73 -19.78
N ALA A 253 11.77 8.46 -19.29
CA ALA A 253 11.94 9.60 -18.38
C ALA A 253 12.08 9.16 -16.90
N GLY A 254 12.45 7.90 -16.65
CA GLY A 254 12.60 7.32 -15.31
C GLY A 254 11.67 6.16 -15.02
N CYS A 255 10.49 6.10 -15.64
CA CYS A 255 9.57 4.98 -15.48
C CYS A 255 10.16 3.67 -16.02
N ILE A 256 9.71 2.54 -15.47
CA ILE A 256 10.05 1.22 -15.97
C ILE A 256 9.02 0.85 -17.04
N ARG A 257 9.45 0.72 -18.30
CA ARG A 257 8.56 0.27 -19.38
C ARG A 257 8.69 -1.23 -19.57
N VAL A 258 7.59 -1.93 -19.72
CA VAL A 258 7.56 -3.38 -20.00
C VAL A 258 6.70 -3.66 -21.22
N SER A 259 6.81 -4.87 -21.79
CA SER A 259 5.92 -5.28 -22.89
C SER A 259 4.49 -5.53 -22.38
N GLU A 260 3.51 -5.47 -23.28
CA GLU A 260 2.11 -5.81 -22.96
C GLU A 260 2.00 -7.24 -22.41
N ALA A 261 2.69 -8.21 -23.01
CA ALA A 261 2.75 -9.58 -22.49
C ALA A 261 3.34 -9.67 -21.07
N THR A 262 4.21 -8.72 -20.68
CA THR A 262 4.70 -8.63 -19.31
C THR A 262 3.65 -8.00 -18.39
N LEU A 263 2.94 -6.96 -18.83
CA LEU A 263 1.82 -6.37 -18.09
C LEU A 263 0.76 -7.42 -17.77
N ASP A 264 0.36 -8.24 -18.74
CA ASP A 264 -0.65 -9.30 -18.55
C ASP A 264 -0.26 -10.26 -17.42
N ARG A 265 1.03 -10.49 -17.22
CA ARG A 265 1.57 -11.33 -16.14
C ARG A 265 1.66 -10.57 -14.81
N LEU A 266 1.90 -9.26 -14.84
CA LEU A 266 2.01 -8.42 -13.65
C LEU A 266 0.65 -8.09 -13.03
N ILE A 267 -0.38 -7.79 -13.84
CA ILE A 267 -1.73 -7.39 -13.41
C ILE A 267 -2.34 -8.32 -12.36
N PRO A 268 -2.33 -9.66 -12.52
CA PRO A 268 -2.90 -10.56 -11.52
C PRO A 268 -2.01 -10.75 -10.28
N LEU A 269 -0.75 -10.29 -10.30
CA LEU A 269 0.22 -10.52 -9.22
C LEU A 269 0.44 -9.29 -8.32
N LEU A 270 0.51 -8.10 -8.92
CA LEU A 270 0.85 -6.86 -8.22
C LEU A 270 -0.42 -6.24 -7.65
N ARG A 271 -0.49 -6.21 -6.31
CA ARG A 271 -1.51 -5.51 -5.53
C ARG A 271 -0.95 -4.23 -4.90
N TYR A 272 -1.81 -3.38 -4.34
CA TYR A 272 -1.35 -2.22 -3.55
C TYR A 272 -0.40 -2.67 -2.44
N GLY A 273 0.65 -1.88 -2.21
CA GLY A 273 1.73 -2.19 -1.28
C GLY A 273 2.71 -3.26 -1.76
N THR A 274 2.56 -3.84 -2.96
CA THR A 274 3.56 -4.80 -3.48
C THR A 274 4.92 -4.10 -3.56
N PRO A 275 5.98 -4.67 -2.92
CA PRO A 275 7.31 -4.09 -2.97
C PRO A 275 7.88 -4.04 -4.40
N VAL A 276 8.53 -2.93 -4.71
CA VAL A 276 9.26 -2.69 -5.97
C VAL A 276 10.63 -2.15 -5.59
N ILE A 277 11.64 -3.00 -5.74
CA ILE A 277 13.03 -2.70 -5.39
C ILE A 277 13.77 -2.35 -6.68
N VAL A 278 14.36 -1.17 -6.76
CA VAL A 278 15.15 -0.72 -7.91
C VAL A 278 16.61 -0.65 -7.51
N HIS A 279 17.49 -1.35 -8.22
CA HIS A 279 18.92 -1.46 -7.92
C HIS A 279 19.78 -1.52 -9.19
N VAL A 280 21.11 -1.44 -9.03
CA VAL A 280 22.10 -1.69 -10.09
C VAL A 280 22.78 -3.03 -9.91
#